data_AF-A0A974SAL9-F1
#
_entry.id   AF-A0A974SAL9-F1
#
_cell.length_a   1.000
_cell.length_b   1.000
_cell.length_c   1.000
_cell.angle_alpha   90.00
_cell.angle_beta   90.00
_cell.angle_gamma   90.00
#
_symmetry.space_group_name_H-M   'P 1'
#
loop_
_entity.id
_entity.type
_entity.pdbx_description
1 polymer ?
#
loop_
_entity_poly.entity_id
_entity_poly.type
_entity_poly.pdbx_seq_one_letter_code
_entity_poly.pdbx_strand_id
1 'polypeptide(L)'
;MPVLVEDGKPLYETAAIALCLADRHPGLAPPVGAPDRADYYKWMVHLANTTQAEFRSWFYPHEYIDDPAHEASAKAAAGKRMMANFEVIAGQLEGREWLLPSGFSAADLYLLMLVRWGRTLPRPARITRCLPLTRPGSWPGRRYGNL
;
A
#
# COMPACT_ATOMS: atom_id res chain seq x y z
N MET A 1 -11.09 8.64 6.64
CA MET A 1 -9.64 8.93 6.50
C MET A 1 -8.98 8.86 7.88
N PRO A 2 -7.73 8.42 8.00
CA PRO A 2 -7.01 8.45 9.27
C PRO A 2 -6.55 9.88 9.61
N VAL A 3 -6.48 10.16 10.91
CA VAL A 3 -5.85 11.37 11.48
C VAL A 3 -5.02 10.91 12.68
N LEU A 4 -3.79 11.39 12.77
CA LEU A 4 -2.95 11.25 13.97
C LEU A 4 -2.95 12.61 14.69
N VAL A 5 -3.23 12.64 15.98
CA VAL A 5 -3.13 13.86 16.78
C VAL A 5 -1.92 13.73 17.69
N GLU A 6 -1.01 14.70 17.61
CA GLU A 6 0.18 14.74 18.44
C GLU A 6 0.41 16.16 18.96
N ASP A 7 0.62 16.30 20.27
CA ASP A 7 0.76 17.59 20.95
C ASP A 7 -0.36 18.59 20.59
N GLY A 8 -1.58 18.07 20.42
CA GLY A 8 -2.75 18.84 20.00
C GLY A 8 -2.78 19.25 18.53
N LYS A 9 -1.80 18.83 17.71
CA LYS A 9 -1.74 19.14 16.28
C LYS A 9 -2.19 17.93 15.45
N PRO A 10 -3.18 18.11 14.53
CA PRO A 10 -3.60 17.05 13.65
C PRO A 10 -2.63 16.88 12.48
N LEU A 11 -2.25 15.63 12.20
CA LEU A 11 -1.56 15.18 11.00
C LEU A 11 -2.53 14.30 10.18
N TYR A 12 -2.67 14.64 8.91
CA TYR A 12 -3.45 13.91 7.92
C TYR A 12 -2.54 13.43 6.78
N GLU A 13 -3.12 12.72 5.83
CA GLU A 13 -2.47 11.85 4.85
C GLU A 13 -1.93 10.54 5.44
N THR A 14 -2.49 9.41 4.98
CA THR A 14 -2.05 8.07 5.42
C THR A 14 -0.55 7.87 5.22
N ALA A 15 0.01 8.36 4.11
CA ALA A 15 1.44 8.26 3.82
C ALA A 15 2.28 9.11 4.77
N ALA A 16 1.87 10.34 5.07
CA ALA A 16 2.58 11.21 6.00
C ALA A 16 2.56 10.63 7.42
N ILE A 17 1.40 10.14 7.88
CA ILE A 17 1.28 9.44 9.17
C ILE A 17 2.20 8.22 9.22
N ALA A 18 2.21 7.38 8.17
CA ALA A 18 3.04 6.19 8.12
C ALA A 18 4.55 6.51 8.11
N LEU A 19 4.98 7.51 7.34
CA LEU A 19 6.36 7.99 7.32
C LEU A 19 6.78 8.51 8.70
N CYS A 20 5.92 9.31 9.33
CA CYS A 20 6.20 9.91 10.63
C CYS A 20 6.32 8.86 11.74
N LEU A 21 5.44 7.85 11.74
CA LEU A 21 5.55 6.70 12.63
C LEU A 21 6.80 5.85 12.34
N ALA A 22 7.17 5.68 11.07
CA ALA A 22 8.34 4.91 10.70
C ALA A 22 9.66 5.54 11.18
N ASP A 23 9.74 6.87 11.19
CA ASP A 23 10.92 7.57 11.72
C ASP A 23 11.03 7.48 13.25
N ARG A 24 9.94 7.18 13.96
CA ARG A 24 9.90 7.05 15.43
C ARG A 24 10.12 5.64 15.94
N HIS A 25 9.84 4.64 15.10
CA HIS A 25 9.87 3.24 15.48
C HIS A 25 10.94 2.49 14.65
N PRO A 26 12.03 2.02 15.29
CA PRO A 26 13.08 1.28 14.61
C PRO A 26 12.54 0.07 13.84
N GLY A 27 13.13 -0.20 12.66
CA GLY A 27 12.76 -1.33 11.81
C GLY A 27 11.56 -1.09 10.89
N LEU A 28 11.01 0.13 10.83
CA LEU A 28 9.93 0.49 9.90
C LEU A 28 10.39 1.31 8.69
N ALA A 29 11.65 1.72 8.65
CA ALA A 29 12.27 2.30 7.48
C ALA A 29 13.80 2.09 7.51
N PRO A 30 14.46 2.03 6.34
CA PRO A 30 15.91 2.15 6.28
C PRO A 30 16.37 3.46 6.94
N PRO A 31 17.55 3.53 7.58
CA PRO A 31 18.08 4.79 8.12
C PRO A 31 18.26 5.85 7.03
N VAL A 32 18.16 7.13 7.40
CA VAL A 32 18.49 8.23 6.48
C VAL A 32 19.95 8.09 6.03
N GLY A 33 20.20 8.18 4.73
CA GLY A 33 21.52 7.98 4.12
C GLY A 33 21.87 6.52 3.80
N ALA A 34 21.06 5.55 4.24
CA ALA A 34 21.23 4.16 3.80
C ALA A 34 20.89 4.00 2.30
N PRO A 35 21.53 3.08 1.57
CA PRO A 35 21.30 2.87 0.14
C PRO A 35 19.81 2.68 -0.23
N ASP A 36 19.07 1.93 0.60
CA ASP A 36 17.68 1.56 0.33
C ASP A 36 16.66 2.66 0.73
N ARG A 37 17.10 3.78 1.34
CA ARG A 37 16.19 4.85 1.78
C ARG A 37 15.50 5.55 0.61
N ALA A 38 16.20 5.74 -0.50
CA ALA A 38 15.61 6.34 -1.69
C ALA A 38 14.51 5.44 -2.28
N ASP A 39 14.75 4.13 -2.32
CA ASP A 39 13.76 3.14 -2.76
C ASP A 39 12.57 3.05 -1.80
N TYR A 40 12.79 3.18 -0.49
CA TYR A 40 11.71 3.30 0.49
C TYR A 40 10.78 4.47 0.17
N TYR A 41 11.33 5.66 -0.05
CA TYR A 41 10.53 6.84 -0.43
C TYR A 41 9.81 6.64 -1.76
N LYS A 42 10.49 6.10 -2.76
CA LYS A 42 9.89 5.77 -4.06
C LYS A 42 8.65 4.90 -3.89
N TRP A 43 8.75 3.83 -3.10
CA TRP A 43 7.62 2.92 -2.89
C TRP A 43 6.50 3.55 -2.06
N MET A 44 6.80 4.28 -0.99
CA MET A 44 5.78 5.01 -0.23
C MET A 44 4.99 5.99 -1.11
N VAL A 45 5.70 6.77 -1.94
CA VAL A 45 5.08 7.74 -2.84
C VAL A 45 4.31 7.05 -3.97
N HIS A 46 4.85 5.99 -4.57
CA HIS A 46 4.16 5.22 -5.61
C HIS A 46 2.86 4.59 -5.09
N LEU A 47 2.90 3.97 -3.90
CA LEU A 47 1.71 3.38 -3.29
C LEU A 47 0.65 4.43 -2.97
N ALA A 48 1.04 5.60 -2.47
CA ALA A 48 0.11 6.68 -2.13
C ALA A 48 -0.48 7.40 -3.36
N ASN A 49 0.36 7.75 -4.34
CA ASN A 49 -0.03 8.65 -5.43
C ASN A 49 -0.45 7.93 -6.70
N THR A 50 -0.01 6.69 -6.88
CA THR A 50 -0.29 5.90 -8.09
C THR A 50 -1.27 4.79 -7.78
N THR A 51 -0.94 3.90 -6.84
CA THR A 51 -1.78 2.75 -6.54
C THR A 51 -3.05 3.15 -5.78
N GLN A 52 -2.94 3.90 -4.68
CA GLN A 52 -4.09 4.32 -3.89
C GLN A 52 -5.00 5.29 -4.65
N ALA A 53 -4.44 6.20 -5.45
CA ALA A 53 -5.22 7.15 -6.24
C ALA A 53 -6.18 6.43 -7.21
N GLU A 54 -5.74 5.35 -7.87
CA GLU A 54 -6.61 4.57 -8.76
C GLU A 54 -7.77 3.89 -8.02
N PHE A 55 -7.64 3.60 -6.71
CA PHE A 55 -8.75 3.05 -5.94
C PHE A 55 -9.88 4.07 -5.82
N ARG A 56 -9.58 5.37 -5.75
CA ARG A 56 -10.59 6.42 -5.72
C ARG A 56 -11.40 6.41 -7.02
N SER A 57 -10.73 6.41 -8.16
CA SER A 57 -11.37 6.35 -9.48
C SER A 57 -12.16 5.07 -9.71
N TRP A 58 -11.79 3.95 -9.05
CA TRP A 58 -12.51 2.69 -9.16
C TRP A 58 -13.72 2.58 -8.22
N PHE A 59 -13.60 3.04 -6.96
CA PHE A 59 -14.68 3.02 -5.98
C PHE A 59 -15.72 4.12 -6.24
N TYR A 60 -15.28 5.27 -6.71
CA TYR A 60 -16.09 6.48 -6.92
C TYR A 60 -15.92 7.04 -8.34
N PRO A 61 -16.21 6.25 -9.39
CA PRO A 61 -16.04 6.70 -10.78
C PRO A 61 -16.89 7.95 -11.12
N HIS A 62 -18.05 8.10 -10.47
CA HIS A 62 -18.94 9.26 -10.63
C HIS A 62 -18.32 10.60 -10.19
N GLU A 63 -17.22 10.60 -9.42
CA GLU A 63 -16.51 11.84 -9.08
C GLU A 63 -15.63 12.36 -10.23
N TYR A 64 -15.44 11.55 -11.27
CA TYR A 64 -14.53 11.84 -12.38
C TYR A 64 -15.24 11.97 -13.73
N ILE A 65 -16.57 11.84 -13.75
CA ILE A 65 -17.39 11.92 -14.96
C ILE A 65 -18.70 12.63 -14.63
N ASP A 66 -19.23 13.39 -15.58
CA ASP A 66 -20.51 14.09 -15.41
C ASP A 66 -21.71 13.24 -15.86
N ASP A 67 -21.51 12.34 -16.81
CA ASP A 67 -22.56 11.51 -17.41
C ASP A 67 -22.56 10.09 -16.80
N PRO A 68 -23.61 9.70 -16.05
CA PRO A 68 -23.75 8.38 -15.45
C PRO A 68 -23.71 7.23 -16.49
N ALA A 69 -24.08 7.48 -17.74
CA ALA A 69 -24.03 6.45 -18.80
C ALA A 69 -22.60 5.92 -19.03
N HIS A 70 -21.57 6.71 -18.69
CA HIS A 70 -20.15 6.35 -18.86
C HIS A 70 -19.52 5.71 -17.61
N GLU A 71 -20.26 5.59 -16.50
CA GLU A 71 -19.71 5.16 -15.19
C GLU A 71 -19.09 3.76 -15.24
N ALA A 72 -19.77 2.81 -15.87
CA ALA A 72 -19.27 1.45 -16.03
C ALA A 72 -17.95 1.42 -16.83
N SER A 73 -17.84 2.25 -17.87
CA SER A 73 -16.63 2.36 -18.70
C SER A 73 -15.47 2.99 -17.91
N ALA A 74 -15.74 4.08 -17.18
CA ALA A 74 -14.75 4.75 -16.33
C ALA A 74 -14.21 3.81 -15.24
N LYS A 75 -15.10 3.08 -14.57
CA LYS A 75 -14.73 2.06 -13.58
C LYS A 75 -13.89 0.94 -14.18
N ALA A 76 -14.25 0.46 -15.38
CA ALA A 76 -13.46 -0.56 -16.07
C ALA A 76 -12.06 -0.06 -16.45
N ALA A 77 -11.94 1.20 -16.89
CA ALA A 77 -10.66 1.82 -17.21
C ALA A 77 -9.76 1.97 -15.97
N ALA A 78 -10.30 2.44 -14.85
CA ALA A 78 -9.59 2.50 -13.57
C ALA A 78 -9.13 1.11 -13.11
N GLY A 79 -9.97 0.08 -13.26
CA GLY A 79 -9.61 -1.30 -12.97
C GLY A 79 -8.41 -1.80 -13.79
N LYS A 80 -8.32 -1.44 -15.08
CA LYS A 80 -7.17 -1.79 -15.93
C LYS A 80 -5.88 -1.12 -15.46
N ARG A 81 -5.92 0.18 -15.14
CA ARG A 81 -4.74 0.92 -14.62
C ARG A 81 -4.30 0.39 -13.27
N MET A 82 -5.26 0.09 -12.38
CA MET A 82 -5.00 -0.57 -11.10
C MET A 82 -4.26 -1.90 -11.27
N MET A 83 -4.72 -2.75 -12.20
CA MET A 83 -4.05 -4.02 -12.49
C MET A 83 -2.62 -3.81 -12.99
N ALA A 84 -2.39 -2.85 -13.89
CA ALA A 84 -1.05 -2.52 -14.36
C ALA A 84 -0.12 -2.07 -13.22
N ASN A 85 -0.62 -1.26 -12.28
CA ASN A 85 0.13 -0.86 -11.09
C ASN A 85 0.49 -2.05 -10.21
N PHE A 86 -0.45 -3.00 -10.02
CA PHE A 86 -0.16 -4.22 -9.28
C PHE A 86 0.85 -5.14 -10.00
N GLU A 87 0.92 -5.16 -11.33
CA GLU A 87 1.97 -5.89 -12.04
C GLU A 87 3.36 -5.27 -11.79
N VAL A 88 3.47 -3.94 -11.76
CA VAL A 88 4.73 -3.25 -11.39
C VAL A 88 5.18 -3.66 -9.97
N ILE A 89 4.24 -3.68 -9.02
CA ILE A 89 4.53 -4.11 -7.64
C ILE A 89 4.88 -5.60 -7.60
N ALA A 90 4.23 -6.44 -8.41
CA ALA A 90 4.48 -7.87 -8.45
C ALA A 90 5.89 -8.16 -8.98
N GLY A 91 6.34 -7.43 -10.00
CA GLY A 91 7.70 -7.51 -10.52
C GLY A 91 8.75 -7.08 -9.48
N GLN A 92 8.46 -6.05 -8.67
CA GLN A 92 9.35 -5.69 -7.56
C GLN A 92 9.49 -6.81 -6.52
N LEU A 93 8.40 -7.51 -6.24
CA LEU A 93 8.35 -8.61 -5.26
C LEU A 93 8.83 -9.95 -5.84
N GLU A 94 9.17 -10.02 -7.12
CA GLU A 94 9.62 -11.28 -7.71
C GLU A 94 10.94 -11.74 -7.07
N GLY A 95 10.92 -12.93 -6.48
CA GLY A 95 12.06 -13.47 -5.73
C GLY A 95 12.35 -12.74 -4.40
N ARG A 96 11.48 -11.84 -3.94
CA ARG A 96 11.66 -11.07 -2.70
C ARG A 96 10.51 -11.28 -1.73
N GLU A 97 10.84 -11.22 -0.45
CA GLU A 97 9.85 -11.30 0.62
C GLU A 97 9.19 -9.93 0.89
N TRP A 98 9.97 -8.86 0.75
CA TRP A 98 9.59 -7.47 1.04
C TRP A 98 9.90 -6.57 -0.16
N LEU A 99 9.29 -5.38 -0.20
CA LEU A 99 9.53 -4.41 -1.26
C LEU A 99 11.00 -3.97 -1.36
N LEU A 100 11.70 -3.91 -0.23
CA LEU A 100 13.09 -3.46 -0.15
C LEU A 100 14.05 -4.63 0.11
N PRO A 101 15.27 -4.61 -0.48
CA PRO A 101 16.32 -5.57 -0.15
C PRO A 101 16.68 -5.58 1.34
N SER A 102 16.67 -4.40 1.98
CA SER A 102 16.90 -4.24 3.43
C SER A 102 15.86 -4.90 4.34
N GLY A 103 14.78 -5.43 3.77
CA GLY A 103 13.74 -6.15 4.48
C GLY A 103 12.46 -5.36 4.70
N PHE A 104 11.69 -5.79 5.69
CA PHE A 104 10.37 -5.25 6.03
C PHE A 104 10.42 -3.76 6.38
N SER A 105 9.40 -3.01 5.94
CA SER A 105 9.25 -1.59 6.21
C SER A 105 7.77 -1.18 6.28
N ALA A 106 7.52 0.08 6.62
CA ALA A 106 6.18 0.67 6.55
C ALA A 106 5.59 0.65 5.12
N ALA A 107 6.41 0.56 4.07
CA ALA A 107 5.92 0.40 2.71
C ALA A 107 5.18 -0.93 2.52
N ASP A 108 5.62 -2.00 3.18
CA ASP A 108 4.95 -3.31 3.13
C ASP A 108 3.63 -3.30 3.91
N LEU A 109 3.53 -2.54 5.01
CA LEU A 109 2.26 -2.30 5.71
C LEU A 109 1.28 -1.50 4.85
N TYR A 110 1.77 -0.47 4.17
CA TYR A 110 0.98 0.33 3.25
C TYR A 110 0.47 -0.52 2.08
N LEU A 111 1.36 -1.35 1.50
CA LEU A 111 1.00 -2.28 0.44
C LEU A 111 -0.03 -3.31 0.93
N LEU A 112 0.12 -3.87 2.13
CA LEU A 112 -0.85 -4.80 2.70
C LEU A 112 -2.26 -4.21 2.76
N MET A 113 -2.38 -2.94 3.17
CA MET A 113 -3.66 -2.22 3.16
C MET A 113 -4.26 -2.18 1.74
N LEU A 114 -3.48 -1.78 0.74
CA LEU A 114 -3.94 -1.66 -0.64
C LEU A 114 -4.28 -3.02 -1.26
N VAL A 115 -3.51 -4.07 -0.98
CA VAL A 115 -3.80 -5.44 -1.40
C VAL A 115 -5.10 -5.93 -0.78
N ARG A 116 -5.38 -5.57 0.48
CA ARG A 116 -6.65 -5.92 1.13
C ARG A 116 -7.84 -5.24 0.44
N TRP A 117 -7.70 -3.98 0.02
CA TRP A 117 -8.73 -3.29 -0.76
C TRP A 117 -8.91 -3.93 -2.14
N GLY A 118 -7.82 -4.36 -2.78
CA GLY A 118 -7.83 -5.04 -4.07
C GLY A 118 -8.57 -6.38 -4.11
N ARG A 119 -8.93 -6.97 -2.96
CA ARG A 119 -9.71 -8.23 -2.91
C ARG A 119 -11.12 -8.10 -3.45
N THR A 120 -11.67 -6.89 -3.49
CA THR A 120 -13.00 -6.62 -4.05
C THR A 120 -12.99 -6.41 -5.56
N LEU A 121 -11.81 -6.43 -6.20
CA LEU A 121 -11.69 -6.28 -7.65
C LEU A 121 -12.14 -7.56 -8.37
N PRO A 122 -12.69 -7.47 -9.60
CA PRO A 122 -13.12 -8.63 -10.39
C PRO A 122 -12.00 -9.65 -10.65
N ARG A 123 -10.76 -9.17 -10.69
CA ARG A 123 -9.55 -10.00 -10.65
C ARG A 123 -8.69 -9.53 -9.48
N PRO A 124 -8.67 -10.26 -8.36
CA PRO A 124 -7.80 -9.94 -7.24
C PRO A 124 -6.34 -9.96 -7.70
N ALA A 125 -5.55 -8.97 -7.28
CA ALA A 125 -4.13 -8.92 -7.60
C ALA A 125 -3.42 -10.21 -7.12
N ARG A 126 -2.63 -10.83 -7.99
CA ARG A 126 -1.85 -12.06 -7.71
C ARG A 126 -0.86 -11.89 -6.55
N ILE A 127 -0.56 -10.64 -6.18
CA ILE A 127 0.28 -10.24 -5.04
C ILE A 127 -0.18 -10.81 -3.70
N THR A 128 -1.46 -11.19 -3.54
CA THR A 128 -1.92 -11.82 -2.29
C THR A 128 -1.15 -13.08 -1.92
N ARG A 129 -0.45 -13.73 -2.85
CA ARG A 129 0.42 -14.89 -2.58
C ARG A 129 1.86 -14.53 -2.22
N CYS A 130 2.33 -13.35 -2.65
CA CYS A 130 3.73 -12.92 -2.53
C CYS A 130 4.01 -12.21 -1.21
N LEU A 131 3.05 -11.46 -0.66
CA LEU A 131 3.25 -10.80 0.63
C LEU A 131 3.14 -11.82 1.77
N PRO A 132 4.16 -11.99 2.63
CA PRO A 132 4.06 -12.92 3.76
C PRO A 132 2.88 -12.58 4.66
N LEU A 133 2.63 -11.29 4.92
CA LEU A 133 1.63 -10.79 5.86
C LEU A 133 0.17 -11.14 5.51
N THR A 134 -0.10 -11.60 4.30
CA THR A 134 -1.44 -12.10 3.92
C THR A 134 -1.64 -13.57 4.30
N ARG A 135 -0.57 -14.29 4.67
CA ARG A 135 -0.61 -15.70 5.09
C ARG A 135 -0.92 -15.82 6.58
N PRO A 136 -1.71 -16.83 7.01
CA PRO A 136 -1.87 -17.13 8.43
C PRO A 136 -0.52 -17.42 9.11
N GLY A 137 -0.23 -16.80 10.25
CA GLY A 137 0.95 -17.10 11.08
C GLY A 137 2.26 -16.36 10.75
N SER A 138 2.30 -15.55 9.70
CA SER A 138 3.53 -14.88 9.19
C SER A 138 3.90 -13.55 9.86
N TRP A 139 3.17 -13.14 10.89
CA TRP A 139 3.44 -11.86 11.57
C TRP A 139 4.73 -11.94 12.39
N PRO A 140 5.73 -11.07 12.15
CA PRO A 140 6.92 -10.99 12.99
C PRO A 140 6.51 -10.46 14.37
N GLY A 141 6.37 -11.36 15.36
CA GLY A 141 6.00 -11.03 16.74
C GLY A 141 4.97 -11.95 17.41
N ARG A 142 4.30 -12.85 16.69
CA ARG A 142 3.38 -13.82 17.31
C ARG A 142 4.11 -15.02 17.92
N ARG A 143 4.64 -14.86 19.13
CA ARG A 143 4.65 -15.98 20.09
C ARG A 143 3.39 -15.85 20.93
N TYR A 144 2.28 -16.42 20.47
CA TYR A 144 1.16 -16.65 21.37
C TYR A 144 1.56 -17.80 22.30
N GLY A 145 1.97 -17.46 23.51
CA GLY A 145 1.87 -18.39 24.63
C GLY A 145 0.40 -18.73 24.81
N ASN A 146 0.11 -20.02 24.91
CA ASN A 146 -1.22 -20.54 25.15
C ASN A 146 -1.84 -19.88 26.39
N LEU A 147 -2.96 -19.18 26.17
CA LEU A 147 -4.02 -18.96 27.16
C LEU A 147 -5.35 -19.22 26.44
#